data_AF-A0A9Q5C2Z2-F1
#
_entry.id   AF-A0A9Q5C2Z2-F1
#
_cell.length_a   1.000
_cell.length_b   1.000
_cell.length_c   1.000
_cell.angle_alpha   90.00
_cell.angle_beta   90.00
_cell.angle_gamma   90.00
#
_symmetry.space_group_name_H-M   'P 1'
#
loop_
_entity.id
_entity.type
_entity.pdbx_description
1 polymer ?
#
loop_
_entity_poly.entity_id
_entity_poly.type
_entity_poly.pdbx_seq_one_letter_code
_entity_poly.pdbx_strand_id
1 'polypeptide(L)'
;MSLRYLIIIAMLSCGAQADERPMIDAHSHLDSTYLEQLTIEDIIERLNRNKIDRILITSRNNNETLKLAKRIPGRIIPFASIYTAEADKANWFHSAES
;
A
#
# COMPACT_ATOMS: atom_id res chain seq x y z
N MET A 1 35.20 -35.32 -11.58
CA MET A 1 34.20 -34.83 -10.59
C MET A 1 33.16 -35.93 -10.41
N SER A 2 32.97 -36.46 -9.19
CA SER A 2 32.07 -37.61 -8.98
C SER A 2 30.60 -37.21 -9.19
N LEU A 3 29.82 -38.08 -9.84
CA LEU A 3 28.40 -37.88 -10.17
C LEU A 3 27.56 -37.44 -8.97
N ARG A 4 27.93 -37.89 -7.76
CA ARG A 4 27.31 -37.48 -6.50
C ARG A 4 27.42 -35.98 -6.23
N TYR A 5 28.57 -35.37 -6.53
CA TYR A 5 28.75 -33.92 -6.34
C TYR A 5 27.95 -33.11 -7.35
N LEU A 6 27.82 -33.60 -8.59
CA LEU A 6 26.99 -32.98 -9.62
C LEU A 6 25.50 -32.98 -9.21
N ILE A 7 25.01 -34.06 -8.62
CA ILE A 7 23.61 -34.16 -8.15
C ILE A 7 23.35 -33.21 -6.98
N ILE A 8 24.26 -33.11 -6.02
CA ILE A 8 24.10 -32.21 -4.86
C ILE A 8 24.11 -30.74 -5.30
N ILE A 9 24.99 -30.35 -6.22
CA ILE A 9 25.04 -28.98 -6.77
C ILE A 9 23.77 -28.65 -7.57
N ALA A 10 23.25 -29.61 -8.34
CA ALA A 10 22.00 -29.43 -9.09
C ALA A 10 20.79 -29.25 -8.16
N MET A 11 20.75 -29.97 -7.03
CA MET A 11 19.66 -29.84 -6.04
C MET A 11 19.74 -28.53 -5.25
N LEU A 12 20.94 -28.02 -4.95
CA LEU A 12 21.12 -26.71 -4.30
C LEU A 12 20.76 -25.52 -5.21
N SER A 13 20.89 -25.70 -6.53
CA SER A 13 20.52 -24.68 -7.53
C SER A 13 19.00 -24.56 -7.73
N CYS A 14 18.23 -25.57 -7.29
CA CYS A 14 16.77 -25.52 -7.27
C CYS A 14 16.28 -24.86 -5.97
N GLY A 15 16.82 -23.67 -5.67
CA GLY A 15 16.21 -22.80 -4.67
C GLY A 15 14.83 -22.39 -5.18
N ALA A 16 13.82 -22.45 -4.32
CA ALA A 16 12.49 -21.95 -4.65
C ALA A 16 12.61 -20.51 -5.17
N GLN A 17 12.31 -20.27 -6.44
CA GLN A 17 11.99 -18.94 -6.91
C GLN A 17 10.71 -18.53 -6.18
N ALA A 18 10.85 -17.83 -5.07
CA ALA A 18 9.73 -17.11 -4.49
C ALA A 18 9.33 -16.08 -5.54
N ASP A 19 8.14 -16.25 -6.14
CA ASP A 19 7.52 -15.17 -6.90
C ASP A 19 7.54 -13.94 -6.00
N GLU A 20 8.26 -12.89 -6.42
CA GLU A 20 8.22 -11.61 -5.73
C GLU A 20 6.81 -11.06 -5.88
N ARG A 21 5.95 -11.43 -4.93
CA ARG A 21 4.59 -10.92 -4.88
C ARG A 21 4.68 -9.44 -4.49
N PRO A 22 4.06 -8.53 -5.25
CA PRO A 22 4.05 -7.12 -4.89
C PRO A 22 3.45 -6.96 -3.50
N MET A 23 4.19 -6.32 -2.60
CA MET A 23 3.71 -6.02 -1.26
C MET A 23 2.77 -4.81 -1.33
N ILE A 24 1.59 -4.94 -0.76
CA ILE A 24 0.62 -3.84 -0.64
C ILE A 24 0.55 -3.45 0.82
N ASP A 25 0.76 -2.16 1.11
CA ASP A 25 0.38 -1.59 2.39
C ASP A 25 -1.14 -1.49 2.43
N ALA A 26 -1.75 -2.35 3.25
CA ALA A 26 -3.19 -2.48 3.34
C ALA A 26 -3.85 -1.36 4.15
N HIS A 27 -3.09 -0.56 4.92
CA HIS A 27 -3.68 0.48 5.74
C HIS A 27 -2.66 1.55 6.13
N SER A 28 -2.84 2.74 5.56
CA SER A 28 -2.05 3.92 5.91
C SER A 28 -2.90 5.16 6.05
N HIS A 29 -2.38 6.15 6.77
CA HIS A 29 -3.01 7.45 6.94
C HIS A 29 -2.16 8.52 6.27
N LEU A 30 -2.81 9.35 5.45
CA LEU A 30 -2.25 10.56 4.89
C LEU A 30 -3.05 11.72 5.44
N ASP A 31 -2.40 12.56 6.23
CA ASP A 31 -2.98 13.84 6.67
C ASP A 31 -2.45 14.98 5.78
N SER A 32 -3.02 16.18 5.95
CA SER A 32 -2.58 17.37 5.21
C SER A 32 -1.18 17.84 5.63
N THR A 33 -0.79 17.69 6.89
CA THR A 33 0.54 18.13 7.37
C THR A 33 1.67 17.31 6.74
N TYR A 34 1.45 16.03 6.44
CA TYR A 34 2.37 15.19 5.70
C TYR A 34 2.57 15.67 4.27
N LEU A 35 1.52 16.15 3.60
CA LEU A 35 1.62 16.69 2.24
C LEU A 35 2.27 18.06 2.17
N GLU A 36 2.32 18.80 3.29
CA GLU A 36 3.11 20.03 3.40
C GLU A 36 4.60 19.75 3.51
N GLN A 37 4.97 18.55 3.98
CA GLN A 37 6.36 18.19 4.28
C GLN A 37 7.00 17.23 3.28
N LEU A 38 6.19 16.43 2.57
CA LEU A 38 6.68 15.42 1.62
C LEU A 38 6.31 15.78 0.19
N THR A 39 7.29 15.69 -0.68
CA THR A 39 7.08 15.71 -2.13
C THR A 39 6.53 14.35 -2.60
N ILE A 40 6.04 14.31 -3.84
CA ILE A 40 5.57 13.05 -4.45
C ILE A 40 6.74 12.08 -4.60
N GLU A 41 7.91 12.62 -4.94
CA GLU A 41 9.17 11.90 -5.10
C GLU A 41 9.58 11.23 -3.78
N ASP A 42 9.45 11.94 -2.64
CA ASP A 42 9.72 11.37 -1.32
C ASP A 42 8.79 10.19 -1.00
N ILE A 43 7.52 10.29 -1.38
CA ILE A 43 6.53 9.22 -1.20
C ILE A 43 6.93 8.00 -2.05
N ILE A 44 7.22 8.20 -3.34
CA ILE A 44 7.66 7.11 -4.23
C ILE A 44 8.94 6.46 -3.72
N GLU A 45 9.93 7.26 -3.31
CA GLU A 45 11.21 6.77 -2.82
C GLU A 45 11.01 5.93 -1.55
N ARG A 46 10.18 6.38 -0.62
CA ARG A 46 9.82 5.63 0.59
C ARG A 46 9.16 4.30 0.25
N LEU A 47 8.20 4.27 -0.68
CA LEU A 47 7.55 3.04 -1.10
C LEU A 47 8.55 2.07 -1.74
N ASN A 48 9.39 2.56 -2.66
CA ASN A 48 10.40 1.75 -3.34
C ASN A 48 11.43 1.17 -2.37
N ARG A 49 11.94 1.99 -1.44
CA ARG A 49 12.93 1.58 -0.44
C ARG A 49 12.41 0.47 0.47
N ASN A 50 11.09 0.45 0.72
CA ASN A 50 10.43 -0.58 1.53
C ASN A 50 9.81 -1.71 0.70
N LYS A 51 10.07 -1.76 -0.61
CA LYS A 51 9.52 -2.75 -1.55
C LYS A 51 7.97 -2.81 -1.52
N ILE A 52 7.32 -1.68 -1.30
CA ILE A 52 5.86 -1.56 -1.34
C ILE A 52 5.43 -1.11 -2.75
N ASP A 53 4.67 -1.97 -3.41
CA ASP A 53 4.11 -1.73 -4.73
C ASP A 53 3.02 -0.66 -4.66
N ARG A 54 2.04 -0.85 -3.76
CA ARG A 54 0.89 0.06 -3.60
C ARG A 54 0.52 0.27 -2.15
N ILE A 55 -0.16 1.37 -1.89
CA ILE A 55 -0.63 1.74 -0.56
C ILE A 55 -2.12 2.10 -0.59
N LEU A 56 -2.88 1.50 0.32
CA LEU A 56 -4.26 1.87 0.61
C LEU A 56 -4.26 2.97 1.68
N ILE A 57 -4.72 4.16 1.30
CA ILE A 57 -4.77 5.30 2.22
C ILE A 57 -6.22 5.46 2.71
N THR A 58 -6.43 5.21 4.00
CA THR A 58 -7.74 5.22 4.68
C THR A 58 -7.92 6.54 5.46
N SER A 59 -7.95 7.66 4.75
CA SER A 59 -8.18 8.99 5.35
C SER A 59 -9.69 9.31 5.47
N ARG A 60 -10.06 10.12 6.47
CA ARG A 60 -11.45 10.62 6.63
C ARG A 60 -11.85 11.53 5.47
N ASN A 61 -10.94 12.41 5.06
CA ASN A 61 -11.08 13.25 3.87
C ASN A 61 -10.29 12.61 2.73
N ASN A 62 -11.01 12.13 1.71
CA ASN A 62 -10.40 11.45 0.57
C ASN A 62 -9.91 12.42 -0.52
N ASN A 63 -10.14 13.74 -0.40
CA ASN A 63 -9.78 14.67 -1.46
C ASN A 63 -8.28 14.69 -1.76
N GLU A 64 -7.45 14.69 -0.72
CA GLU A 64 -5.99 14.70 -0.88
C GLU A 64 -5.46 13.37 -1.40
N THR A 65 -5.98 12.25 -0.88
CA THR A 65 -5.69 10.90 -1.38
C THR A 65 -6.09 10.75 -2.85
N LEU A 66 -7.24 11.30 -3.26
CA LEU A 66 -7.69 11.30 -4.65
C LEU A 66 -6.79 12.16 -5.55
N LYS A 67 -6.37 13.34 -5.09
CA LYS A 67 -5.39 14.17 -5.80
C LYS A 67 -4.06 13.44 -5.96
N LEU A 68 -3.58 12.78 -4.90
CA LEU A 68 -2.36 11.99 -4.94
C LEU A 68 -2.48 10.80 -5.91
N ALA A 69 -3.60 10.05 -5.86
CA ALA A 69 -3.86 8.94 -6.77
C ALA A 69 -3.92 9.37 -8.24
N LYS A 70 -4.37 10.59 -8.54
CA LYS A 70 -4.31 11.17 -9.89
C LYS A 70 -2.89 11.50 -10.35
N ARG A 71 -2.00 11.90 -9.43
CA ARG A 71 -0.63 12.29 -9.76
C ARG A 71 0.31 11.09 -9.91
N ILE A 72 0.09 10.04 -9.12
CA ILE A 72 0.87 8.79 -9.15
C ILE A 72 -0.04 7.57 -9.33
N PRO A 73 -0.68 7.45 -10.51
CA PRO A 73 -1.59 6.33 -10.77
C PRO A 73 -0.85 5.00 -10.62
N GLY A 74 -1.54 4.01 -10.03
CA GLY A 74 -0.99 2.68 -9.81
C GLY A 74 -0.20 2.50 -8.52
N ARG A 75 0.24 3.59 -7.85
CA ARG A 75 0.90 3.51 -6.53
C ARG A 75 -0.06 3.70 -5.36
N ILE A 76 -1.13 4.44 -5.56
CA ILE A 76 -2.14 4.70 -4.54
C ILE A 76 -3.42 3.94 -4.87
N ILE A 77 -3.96 3.24 -3.87
CA ILE A 77 -5.31 2.70 -3.89
C ILE A 77 -6.18 3.71 -3.13
N PRO A 78 -7.03 4.50 -3.81
CA PRO A 78 -7.88 5.47 -3.13
C PRO A 78 -9.00 4.75 -2.36
N PHE A 79 -9.30 5.20 -1.14
CA PHE A 79 -10.36 4.64 -0.30
C PHE A 79 -11.49 5.66 -0.12
N ALA A 80 -12.68 5.36 -0.62
CA ALA A 80 -13.85 6.20 -0.43
C ALA A 80 -14.50 5.91 0.95
N SER A 81 -14.30 6.82 1.90
CA SER A 81 -15.08 6.82 3.15
C SER A 81 -16.48 7.37 2.88
N ILE A 82 -17.51 6.64 3.30
CA ILE A 82 -18.90 7.13 3.33
C ILE A 82 -19.21 7.98 4.57
N TYR A 83 -18.31 7.97 5.56
CA TYR A 83 -18.44 8.75 6.78
C TYR A 83 -17.83 10.14 6.59
N THR A 84 -18.62 11.18 6.85
CA THR A 84 -18.23 12.58 6.71
C THR A 84 -17.73 13.18 8.03
N ALA A 85 -18.30 12.73 9.16
CA ALA A 85 -17.91 13.07 10.52
C ALA A 85 -17.52 11.82 11.32
N GLU A 86 -16.80 12.02 12.43
CA GLU A 86 -16.47 10.93 13.36
C GLU A 86 -17.71 10.27 13.94
N ALA A 87 -18.69 11.10 14.25
CA ALA A 87 -19.98 10.69 14.79
C ALA A 87 -20.73 9.76 13.83
N ASP A 88 -20.57 9.93 12.50
CA ASP A 88 -21.25 9.08 11.52
C ASP A 88 -20.80 7.63 11.66
N LYS A 89 -19.49 7.41 11.87
CA LYS A 89 -18.95 6.08 12.10
C LYS A 89 -19.30 5.54 13.48
N ALA A 90 -19.35 6.39 14.52
CA ALA A 90 -19.71 5.95 15.86
C ALA A 90 -21.20 5.60 15.99
N ASN A 91 -22.05 6.33 15.27
CA ASN A 91 -23.51 6.25 15.36
C ASN A 91 -24.15 5.58 14.13
N TRP A 92 -23.36 4.89 13.31
CA TRP A 92 -23.83 4.30 12.04
C TRP A 92 -25.04 3.38 12.23
N PHE A 93 -25.09 2.68 13.37
CA PHE A 93 -26.17 1.76 13.74
C PHE A 93 -27.34 2.45 14.47
N HIS A 94 -27.20 3.74 14.77
CA HIS A 94 -28.21 4.57 15.44
C HIS A 94 -28.94 5.51 14.48
N SER A 95 -28.37 5.80 13.31
CA SER A 95 -29.07 6.50 12.24
C SER A 95 -30.08 5.57 11.57
N ALA A 96 -31.38 5.84 11.77
CA ALA A 96 -32.40 5.30 10.88
C ALA A 96 -32.23 5.95 9.50
N GLU A 97 -32.24 5.16 8.42
CA GLU A 97 -32.31 5.72 7.07
C GLU A 97 -33.57 6.58 6.96
N SER A 98 -33.39 7.89 6.75
CA SER A 98 -34.46 8.88 6.59
C SER A 98 -34.80 9.10 5.12
#